data_AF-A0A3A9EQR0-F1
#
_entry.id   AF-A0A3A9EQR0-F1
#
_cell.length_a   1.000
_cell.length_b   1.000
_cell.length_c   1.000
_cell.angle_alpha   90.00
_cell.angle_beta   90.00
_cell.angle_gamma   90.00
#
_symmetry.space_group_name_H-M   'P 1'
#
loop_
_entity.id
_entity.type
_entity.pdbx_description
1 polymer ?
#
loop_
_entity_poly.entity_id
_entity_poly.type
_entity_poly.pdbx_seq_one_letter_code
_entity_poly.pdbx_strand_id
1 'polypeptide(L)'
;MWFAGEVRYAVENGLMEGVGDRFLPNKATTRAELVTILHRLEGKPAPQESPSFTDVKAGSRFASQVQWAAENGIVRGYADGSFQPNREISRQEFAAIFYRYADYKNYDVDRGRSLDEFPDKSQVDAYAQVPLQWATDVGLITGSSGRLNGHTGPDGHHSPPVTDGRC
;
A
#
# COMPACT_ATOMS: atom_id res chain seq x y z
N MET A 1 2.05 4.50 25.89
CA MET A 1 1.69 5.02 24.55
C MET A 1 2.11 3.98 23.54
N TRP A 2 1.15 3.27 22.95
CA TRP A 2 1.35 1.99 22.25
C TRP A 2 1.95 2.09 20.83
N PHE A 3 2.44 3.28 20.43
CA PHE A 3 2.96 3.55 19.09
C PHE A 3 4.41 4.11 19.08
N ALA A 4 5.02 4.35 20.25
CA ALA A 4 6.27 5.10 20.34
C ALA A 4 7.51 4.31 19.85
N GLY A 5 7.53 2.98 20.00
CA GLY A 5 8.64 2.13 19.56
C GLY A 5 8.70 1.97 18.04
N GLU A 6 7.58 1.62 17.42
CA GLU A 6 7.46 1.38 15.97
C GLU A 6 7.64 2.66 15.15
N VAL A 7 7.09 3.79 15.62
CA VAL A 7 7.29 5.09 14.96
C VAL A 7 8.74 5.54 15.08
N ARG A 8 9.38 5.31 16.24
CA ARG A 8 10.79 5.62 16.42
C ARG A 8 11.67 4.77 15.50
N TYR A 9 11.39 3.47 15.35
CA TYR A 9 12.08 2.62 14.37
C TYR A 9 11.90 3.15 12.93
N ALA A 10 10.68 3.52 12.54
CA ALA A 10 10.41 4.05 11.21
C ALA A 10 11.12 5.40 10.95
N VAL A 11 11.24 6.27 11.95
CA VAL A 11 11.96 7.54 11.84
C VAL A 11 13.48 7.34 11.85
N GLU A 12 14.01 6.52 12.76
CA GLU A 12 15.44 6.23 12.88
C GLU A 12 16.00 5.50 11.66
N ASN A 13 15.20 4.66 10.99
CA ASN A 13 15.59 3.96 9.77
C ASN A 13 15.22 4.70 8.48
N GLY A 14 14.78 5.97 8.58
CA GLY A 14 14.45 6.81 7.43
C GLY A 14 13.24 6.34 6.60
N LEU A 15 12.44 5.43 7.17
CA LEU A 15 11.23 4.86 6.56
C LEU A 15 10.12 5.91 6.52
N MET A 16 10.09 6.85 7.46
CA MET A 16 9.15 7.97 7.47
C MET A 16 9.90 9.28 7.70
N GLU A 17 9.69 10.27 6.82
CA GLU A 17 10.10 11.65 7.06
C GLU A 17 8.89 12.44 7.56
N GLY A 18 8.99 13.01 8.75
CA GLY A 18 8.01 13.96 9.26
C GLY A 18 8.00 15.24 8.43
N VAL A 19 6.86 15.94 8.40
CA VAL A 19 6.84 17.34 7.95
C VAL A 19 7.33 18.19 9.13
N GLY A 20 8.64 18.36 9.26
CA GLY A 20 9.30 18.89 10.48
C GLY A 20 9.32 17.88 11.63
N ASP A 21 9.40 18.35 12.88
CA ASP A 21 9.45 17.52 14.12
C ASP A 21 8.12 16.83 14.50
N ARG A 22 7.17 16.71 13.58
CA ARG A 22 5.82 16.20 13.88
C ARG A 22 5.45 15.02 12.99
N PHE A 23 5.39 13.85 13.61
CA PHE A 23 4.64 12.70 13.08
C PHE A 23 3.15 13.06 13.10
N LEU A 24 2.46 12.95 11.96
CA LEU A 24 1.02 13.19 11.84
C LEU A 24 0.31 11.83 11.69
N PRO A 25 0.02 11.12 12.80
CA PRO A 25 -0.56 9.77 12.77
C PRO A 25 -1.92 9.71 12.08
N ASN A 26 -2.58 10.86 11.90
CA ASN A 26 -3.91 10.98 11.32
C ASN A 26 -3.91 11.65 9.92
N LYS A 27 -2.73 11.96 9.35
CA LYS A 27 -2.67 12.42 7.96
C LYS A 27 -2.80 11.20 7.05
N ALA A 28 -3.75 11.23 6.12
CA ALA A 28 -3.87 10.21 5.10
C ALA A 28 -2.56 10.14 4.29
N THR A 29 -2.00 8.93 4.17
CA THR A 29 -0.81 8.67 3.36
C THR A 29 -1.22 8.49 1.91
N THR A 30 -0.42 8.98 0.98
CA THR A 30 -0.63 8.75 -0.45
C THR A 30 -0.04 7.43 -0.91
N ARG A 31 -0.50 6.93 -2.07
CA ARG A 31 0.06 5.72 -2.70
C ARG A 31 1.57 5.86 -2.96
N ALA A 32 2.02 7.01 -3.46
CA ALA A 32 3.45 7.22 -3.70
C ALA A 32 4.25 7.35 -2.41
N GLU A 33 3.71 7.97 -1.36
CA GLU A 33 4.38 8.04 -0.06
C GLU A 33 4.63 6.62 0.47
N LEU A 34 3.62 5.73 0.49
CA LEU A 34 3.83 4.35 0.93
C LEU A 34 4.93 3.63 0.13
N VAL A 35 4.90 3.74 -1.20
CA VAL A 35 5.93 3.14 -2.06
C VAL A 35 7.31 3.72 -1.79
N THR A 36 7.39 5.02 -1.49
CA THR A 36 8.63 5.69 -1.11
C THR A 36 9.21 5.06 0.16
N ILE A 37 8.37 4.75 1.14
CA ILE A 37 8.79 4.08 2.39
C ILE A 37 9.42 2.72 2.08
N LEU A 38 8.73 1.88 1.31
CA LEU A 38 9.22 0.53 0.97
C LEU A 38 10.52 0.59 0.16
N HIS A 39 10.63 1.53 -0.77
CA HIS A 39 11.86 1.72 -1.54
C HIS A 39 13.04 2.14 -0.66
N ARG A 40 12.81 3.00 0.33
CA ARG A 40 13.82 3.39 1.32
C ARG A 40 14.24 2.21 2.20
N LEU A 41 13.28 1.37 2.59
CA LEU A 41 13.53 0.14 3.35
C LEU A 41 14.46 -0.82 2.60
N GLU A 42 14.36 -0.88 1.28
CA GLU A 42 15.22 -1.71 0.41
C GLU A 42 16.56 -1.04 0.04
N GLY A 43 16.89 0.12 0.63
CA GLY A 43 18.15 0.81 0.35
C GLY A 43 18.14 1.62 -0.95
N LYS A 44 16.96 2.02 -1.43
CA LYS A 44 16.73 2.84 -2.63
C LYS A 44 17.33 2.24 -3.92
N PRO A 45 17.03 0.98 -4.26
CA PRO A 45 17.54 0.34 -5.48
C PRO A 45 17.14 1.13 -6.74
N ALA A 46 18.04 1.19 -7.72
CA ALA A 46 17.72 1.83 -8.99
C ALA A 46 16.73 0.96 -9.79
N PRO A 47 15.66 1.55 -10.36
CA PRO A 47 14.81 0.84 -11.31
C PRO A 47 15.63 0.46 -12.56
N GLN A 48 15.24 -0.63 -13.20
CA GLN A 48 15.90 -1.12 -14.42
C GLN A 48 15.24 -0.57 -15.70
N GLU A 49 13.95 -0.24 -15.64
CA GLU A 49 13.14 0.23 -16.74
C GLU A 49 12.71 1.70 -16.53
N SER A 50 12.15 2.29 -17.60
CA SER A 50 11.61 3.65 -17.56
C SER A 50 10.18 3.70 -16.99
N PRO A 51 9.73 4.85 -16.43
CA PRO A 51 8.39 5.01 -15.86
C PRO A 51 7.27 4.48 -16.77
N SER A 52 6.50 3.51 -16.29
CA SER A 52 5.44 2.87 -17.06
C SER A 52 4.06 3.55 -16.95
N PHE A 53 3.90 4.53 -16.06
CA PHE A 53 2.60 5.16 -15.77
C PHE A 53 2.47 6.55 -16.39
N THR A 54 1.29 6.86 -16.93
CA THR A 54 1.01 8.09 -17.68
C THR A 54 1.10 9.36 -16.84
N ASP A 55 0.89 9.24 -15.52
CA ASP A 55 0.89 10.34 -14.55
C ASP A 55 2.15 10.37 -13.66
N VAL A 56 3.16 9.54 -13.97
CA VAL A 56 4.46 9.52 -13.29
C VAL A 56 5.56 9.93 -14.27
N LYS A 57 5.83 11.23 -14.33
CA LYS A 57 6.85 11.79 -15.22
C LYS A 57 8.26 11.39 -14.76
N ALA A 58 9.14 11.14 -15.72
CA ALA A 58 10.58 11.01 -15.49
C ALA A 58 11.11 12.24 -14.72
N GLY A 59 11.97 11.99 -13.73
CA GLY A 59 12.51 13.05 -12.85
C GLY A 59 11.55 13.57 -11.78
N SER A 60 10.29 13.10 -11.72
CA SER A 60 9.44 13.39 -10.56
C SER A 60 10.04 12.78 -9.28
N ARG A 61 9.76 13.37 -8.12
CA ARG A 61 10.22 12.87 -6.81
C ARG A 61 9.82 11.43 -6.51
N PHE A 62 8.84 10.91 -7.26
CA PHE A 62 8.31 9.56 -7.10
C PHE A 62 8.69 8.60 -8.24
N ALA A 63 9.36 9.07 -9.29
CA ALA A 63 9.59 8.28 -10.49
C ALA A 63 10.34 6.98 -10.19
N SER A 64 11.50 7.06 -9.54
CA SER A 64 12.37 5.90 -9.33
C SER A 64 11.74 4.81 -8.47
N GLN A 65 10.94 5.20 -7.49
CA GLN A 65 10.42 4.29 -6.48
C GLN A 65 9.10 3.67 -6.89
N VAL A 66 8.23 4.44 -7.52
CA VAL A 66 7.05 3.88 -8.21
C VAL A 66 7.49 2.89 -9.28
N GLN A 67 8.53 3.22 -10.05
CA GLN A 67 9.04 2.36 -11.11
C GLN A 67 9.65 1.07 -10.55
N TRP A 68 10.54 1.16 -9.56
CA TRP A 68 11.08 -0.01 -8.88
C TRP A 68 9.97 -0.92 -8.33
N ALA A 69 8.96 -0.34 -7.68
CA ALA A 69 7.87 -1.11 -7.11
C ALA A 69 6.99 -1.76 -8.19
N ALA A 70 6.82 -1.13 -9.35
CA ALA A 70 6.09 -1.71 -10.47
C ALA A 70 6.85 -2.90 -11.09
N GLU A 71 8.15 -2.74 -11.34
CA GLU A 71 9.02 -3.79 -11.90
C GLU A 71 9.08 -5.04 -11.02
N ASN A 72 9.05 -4.85 -9.70
CA ASN A 72 9.09 -5.94 -8.72
C ASN A 72 7.70 -6.46 -8.35
N GLY A 73 6.65 -6.02 -9.05
CA GLY A 73 5.27 -6.48 -8.82
C GLY A 73 4.64 -6.02 -7.51
N ILE A 74 5.27 -5.09 -6.78
CA ILE A 74 4.81 -4.56 -5.50
C ILE A 74 3.60 -3.64 -5.69
N VAL A 75 3.58 -2.87 -6.79
CA VAL A 75 2.43 -2.02 -7.16
C VAL A 75 1.92 -2.27 -8.56
N ARG A 76 0.67 -1.88 -8.78
CA ARG A 76 0.00 -1.87 -10.08
C ARG A 76 -0.72 -0.53 -10.28
N GLY A 77 -0.80 -0.10 -11.53
CA GLY A 77 -1.60 1.04 -11.94
C GLY A 77 -3.06 0.66 -12.17
N TYR A 78 -3.83 1.64 -12.63
CA TYR A 78 -5.23 1.47 -13.03
C TYR A 78 -5.33 1.15 -14.52
N ALA A 79 -6.53 0.74 -14.94
CA ALA A 79 -6.80 0.37 -16.32
C ALA A 79 -6.57 1.52 -17.33
N ASP A 80 -6.61 2.77 -16.87
CA ASP A 80 -6.31 3.97 -17.67
C ASP A 80 -4.80 4.25 -17.83
N GLY A 81 -3.93 3.38 -17.29
CA GLY A 81 -2.47 3.53 -17.33
C GLY A 81 -1.90 4.49 -16.27
N SER A 82 -2.73 5.03 -15.38
CA SER A 82 -2.28 5.90 -14.29
C SER A 82 -1.84 5.11 -13.05
N PHE A 83 -1.04 5.72 -12.18
CA PHE A 83 -0.68 5.23 -10.85
C PHE A 83 -1.39 5.98 -9.72
N GLN A 84 -1.78 7.23 -9.97
CA GLN A 84 -2.39 8.18 -9.04
C GLN A 84 -1.51 8.45 -7.81
N PRO A 85 -0.27 8.96 -7.98
CA PRO A 85 0.74 9.03 -6.94
C PRO A 85 0.33 9.88 -5.73
N ASN A 86 -0.43 10.97 -5.97
CA ASN A 86 -0.85 11.90 -4.93
C ASN A 86 -2.21 11.55 -4.32
N ARG A 87 -2.88 10.49 -4.78
CA ARG A 87 -4.15 10.09 -4.21
C ARG A 87 -3.91 9.38 -2.87
N GLU A 88 -4.77 9.68 -1.92
CA GLU A 88 -4.84 8.94 -0.66
C GLU A 88 -5.03 7.45 -0.94
N ILE A 89 -4.29 6.63 -0.20
CA ILE A 89 -4.37 5.18 -0.32
C ILE A 89 -5.57 4.65 0.47
N SER A 90 -6.35 3.75 -0.12
CA SER A 90 -7.40 3.06 0.62
C SER A 90 -6.80 1.94 1.49
N ARG A 91 -7.54 1.47 2.51
CA ARG A 91 -7.09 0.33 3.33
C ARG A 91 -6.92 -0.95 2.51
N GLN A 92 -7.75 -1.15 1.50
CA GLN A 92 -7.67 -2.29 0.57
C GLN A 92 -6.38 -2.25 -0.25
N GLU A 93 -6.02 -1.07 -0.75
CA GLU A 93 -4.78 -0.87 -1.49
C GLU A 93 -3.56 -0.99 -0.60
N PHE A 94 -3.63 -0.47 0.62
CA PHE A 94 -2.57 -0.63 1.61
C PHE A 94 -2.30 -2.12 1.85
N ALA A 95 -3.34 -2.91 2.14
CA ALA A 95 -3.21 -4.36 2.32
C ALA A 95 -2.60 -5.02 1.08
N ALA A 96 -3.09 -4.67 -0.12
CA ALA A 96 -2.65 -5.27 -1.36
C ALA A 96 -1.18 -4.93 -1.71
N ILE A 97 -0.71 -3.72 -1.41
CA ILE A 97 0.70 -3.34 -1.60
C ILE A 97 1.60 -4.08 -0.60
N PHE A 98 1.21 -4.16 0.68
CA PHE A 98 2.00 -4.89 1.67
C PHE A 98 2.02 -6.40 1.43
N TYR A 99 0.92 -6.99 0.97
CA TYR A 99 0.86 -8.39 0.58
C TYR A 99 1.86 -8.70 -0.54
N ARG A 100 1.85 -7.89 -1.62
CA ARG A 100 2.80 -8.05 -2.73
C ARG A 100 4.24 -7.77 -2.32
N TYR A 101 4.45 -6.81 -1.42
CA TYR A 101 5.78 -6.58 -0.85
C TYR A 101 6.24 -7.77 -0.01
N ALA A 102 5.37 -8.38 0.79
CA ALA A 102 5.69 -9.57 1.55
C ALA A 102 6.04 -10.76 0.64
N ASP A 103 5.28 -10.95 -0.43
CA ASP A 103 5.57 -11.93 -1.49
C ASP A 103 6.94 -11.66 -2.14
N TYR A 104 7.23 -10.41 -2.50
CA TYR A 104 8.56 -9.99 -3.00
C TYR A 104 9.70 -10.32 -2.01
N LYS A 105 9.46 -10.21 -0.70
CA LYS A 105 10.43 -10.58 0.34
C LYS A 105 10.49 -12.09 0.61
N ASN A 106 9.71 -12.91 -0.09
CA ASN A 106 9.54 -14.35 0.13
C ASN A 106 9.03 -14.69 1.55
N TYR A 107 8.16 -13.84 2.11
CA TYR A 107 7.43 -14.19 3.32
C TYR A 107 6.26 -15.11 3.01
N ASP A 108 5.79 -15.83 4.02
CA ASP A 108 4.59 -16.66 3.94
C ASP A 108 3.33 -15.77 3.79
N VAL A 109 2.75 -15.81 2.60
CA VAL A 109 1.53 -15.09 2.22
C VAL A 109 0.34 -16.01 1.96
N ASP A 110 0.50 -17.32 2.16
CA ASP A 110 -0.54 -18.33 1.89
C ASP A 110 -1.55 -18.43 3.04
N ARG A 111 -1.19 -17.92 4.22
CA ARG A 111 -2.07 -17.86 5.39
C ARG A 111 -3.04 -16.69 5.29
N GLY A 112 -4.27 -16.93 5.72
CA GLY A 112 -5.30 -15.89 5.80
C GLY A 112 -6.49 -16.33 6.62
N ARG A 113 -7.15 -15.37 7.28
CA ARG A 113 -8.41 -15.60 8.01
C ARG A 113 -9.60 -15.22 7.15
N SER A 114 -10.75 -15.85 7.40
CA SER A 114 -11.99 -15.45 6.73
C SER A 114 -12.35 -14.00 7.06
N LEU A 115 -12.85 -13.26 6.07
CA LEU A 115 -13.38 -11.91 6.26
C LEU A 115 -14.85 -11.91 6.69
N ASP A 116 -15.46 -13.07 6.95
CA ASP A 116 -16.89 -13.20 7.25
C ASP A 116 -17.34 -12.45 8.49
N GLU A 117 -16.43 -12.19 9.43
CA GLU A 117 -16.68 -11.42 10.64
C GLU A 117 -16.80 -9.90 10.39
N PHE A 118 -16.41 -9.42 9.20
CA PHE A 118 -16.49 -8.01 8.85
C PHE A 118 -17.80 -7.72 8.11
N PRO A 119 -18.66 -6.84 8.65
CA PRO A 119 -19.98 -6.54 8.08
C PRO A 119 -19.88 -5.81 6.73
N ASP A 120 -18.72 -5.21 6.42
CA ASP A 120 -18.44 -4.51 5.16
C ASP A 120 -17.63 -5.35 4.16
N LYS A 121 -17.48 -6.67 4.37
CA LYS A 121 -16.75 -7.56 3.44
C LYS A 121 -17.26 -7.52 2.00
N SER A 122 -18.54 -7.23 1.80
CA SER A 122 -19.15 -7.11 0.46
C SER A 122 -18.70 -5.86 -0.30
N GLN A 123 -18.08 -4.90 0.39
CA GLN A 123 -17.49 -3.69 -0.19
C GLN A 123 -15.98 -3.85 -0.47
N VAL A 124 -15.44 -5.06 -0.29
CA VAL A 124 -14.04 -5.37 -0.58
C VAL A 124 -13.94 -5.85 -2.02
N ASP A 125 -13.12 -5.14 -2.80
CA ASP A 125 -12.84 -5.49 -4.18
C ASP A 125 -12.13 -6.84 -4.26
N ALA A 126 -12.39 -7.60 -5.33
CA ALA A 126 -11.86 -8.94 -5.51
C ALA A 126 -10.33 -9.01 -5.37
N TYR A 127 -9.59 -7.98 -5.84
CA TYR A 127 -8.14 -7.93 -5.74
C TYR A 127 -7.62 -7.82 -4.30
N ALA A 128 -8.45 -7.32 -3.39
CA ALA A 128 -8.08 -7.03 -2.01
C ALA A 128 -8.56 -8.12 -1.04
N GLN A 129 -9.38 -9.08 -1.48
CA GLN A 129 -9.88 -10.18 -0.65
C GLN A 129 -8.71 -10.97 -0.02
N VAL A 130 -7.85 -11.59 -0.83
CA VAL A 130 -6.71 -12.37 -0.32
C VAL A 130 -5.73 -11.49 0.48
N PRO A 131 -5.31 -10.31 0.00
CA PRO A 131 -4.47 -9.41 0.80
C PRO A 131 -5.05 -9.03 2.17
N LEU A 132 -6.36 -8.81 2.27
CA LEU A 132 -7.00 -8.48 3.55
C LEU A 132 -7.12 -9.70 4.45
N GLN A 133 -7.39 -10.89 3.90
CA GLN A 133 -7.39 -12.14 4.68
C GLN A 133 -6.01 -12.38 5.31
N TRP A 134 -4.94 -12.22 4.53
CA TRP A 134 -3.57 -12.32 5.00
C TRP A 134 -3.23 -11.20 6.01
N ALA A 135 -3.51 -9.94 5.67
CA ALA A 135 -3.17 -8.79 6.51
C ALA A 135 -3.87 -8.83 7.88
N THR A 136 -5.07 -9.39 7.94
CA THR A 136 -5.82 -9.55 9.19
C THR A 136 -5.38 -10.78 9.99
N ASP A 137 -4.81 -11.81 9.35
CA ASP A 137 -4.18 -12.96 10.03
C ASP A 137 -2.86 -12.57 10.69
N VAL A 138 -1.98 -11.88 9.95
CA VAL A 138 -0.64 -11.48 10.46
C VAL A 138 -0.69 -10.25 11.38
N GLY A 139 -1.87 -9.70 11.65
CA GLY A 139 -2.08 -8.54 12.53
C GLY A 139 -1.66 -7.19 11.92
N LEU A 140 -1.36 -7.13 10.62
CA LEU A 140 -1.04 -5.90 9.90
C LEU A 140 -2.25 -4.93 9.87
N ILE A 141 -3.46 -5.47 9.75
CA ILE A 141 -4.71 -4.71 9.82
C ILE A 141 -5.59 -5.29 10.93
N THR A 142 -5.82 -4.50 11.96
CA THR A 142 -6.90 -4.73 12.92
C THR A 142 -8.13 -3.96 12.45
N GLY A 143 -9.28 -4.62 12.31
CA GLY A 143 -10.53 -3.94 11.95
C GLY A 143 -10.82 -2.80 12.91
N SER A 144 -10.98 -1.58 12.41
CA SER A 144 -11.31 -0.42 13.26
C SER A 144 -12.81 -0.46 13.50
N SER A 145 -13.25 -0.63 14.75
CA SER A 145 -14.66 -0.85 15.12
C SER A 145 -15.34 -2.00 14.35
N GLY A 146 -14.57 -3.05 14.01
CA GLY A 146 -15.06 -4.21 13.28
C GLY A 146 -15.22 -4.00 11.76
N ARG A 147 -14.65 -2.95 11.16
CA ARG A 147 -14.75 -2.67 9.71
C ARG A 147 -13.40 -2.74 8.98
N LEU A 148 -13.41 -3.22 7.74
CA LEU A 148 -12.24 -3.27 6.85
C LEU A 148 -12.04 -1.96 6.10
N ASN A 149 -13.11 -1.25 5.74
CA ASN A 149 -13.09 0.03 5.02
C ASN A 149 -13.27 1.23 5.96
N GLY A 150 -12.33 1.43 6.88
CA GLY A 150 -12.32 2.57 7.79
C GLY A 150 -11.60 3.80 7.21
N HIS A 151 -12.11 4.39 6.12
CA HIS A 151 -12.02 5.82 5.72
C HIS A 151 -12.51 5.93 4.28
N THR A 152 -13.82 6.14 4.09
CA THR A 152 -14.36 6.58 2.81
C THR A 152 -14.10 8.07 2.69
N GLY A 153 -13.23 8.48 1.76
CA GLY A 153 -13.39 9.78 1.12
C GLY A 153 -14.80 9.88 0.50
N PRO A 154 -15.26 11.08 0.13
CA PRO A 154 -16.67 11.36 -0.22
C PRO A 154 -17.24 10.55 -1.40
N ASP A 155 -16.40 9.84 -2.16
CA ASP A 155 -16.79 9.23 -3.42
C ASP A 155 -16.73 7.70 -3.29
N GLY A 156 -17.85 7.08 -2.91
CA GLY A 156 -18.02 5.64 -2.71
C GLY A 156 -17.87 4.76 -3.96
N HIS A 157 -17.06 5.15 -4.94
CA HIS A 157 -16.74 4.39 -6.15
C HIS A 157 -15.22 4.37 -6.36
N HIS A 158 -14.57 3.34 -5.85
CA HIS A 158 -13.17 3.07 -6.08
C HIS A 158 -13.01 2.28 -7.38
N SER A 159 -12.29 2.81 -8.36
CA SER A 159 -11.85 2.00 -9.50
C SER A 159 -10.71 1.09 -9.03
N PRO A 160 -10.81 -0.24 -9.17
CA PRO A 160 -9.77 -1.15 -8.72
C PRO A 160 -8.50 -1.00 -9.59
N PRO A 161 -7.30 -1.19 -9.03
CA PRO A 161 -6.10 -1.44 -9.82
C PRO A 161 -6.28 -2.68 -10.70
N VAL A 162 -5.51 -2.78 -11.79
CA VAL A 162 -5.59 -3.93 -12.70
C VAL A 162 -5.34 -5.24 -11.93
N THR A 163 -6.28 -6.18 -12.04
CA THR A 163 -6.28 -7.45 -11.29
C THR A 163 -5.30 -8.45 -11.88
N ASP A 164 -4.97 -9.48 -11.10
CA ASP A 164 -4.06 -10.54 -11.52
C ASP A 164 -4.78 -11.45 -12.52
N GLY A 165 -4.42 -11.35 -13.79
CA GLY A 165 -4.72 -12.38 -14.77
C GLY A 165 -3.77 -13.56 -14.55
N ARG A 166 -3.92 -14.29 -13.44
CA ARG A 166 -3.41 -15.66 -13.39
C ARG A 166 -4.42 -16.54 -14.11
N CYS A 167 -4.02 -17.01 -15.29
CA CYS A 167 -4.62 -18.17 -15.94
C CYS A 167 -4.45 -19.41 -15.05
#